data_AF-A0A1A8QW01-F1
#
_entry.id   AF-A0A1A8QW01-F1
#
_cell.length_a   1.000
_cell.length_b   1.000
_cell.length_c   1.000
_cell.angle_alpha   90.00
_cell.angle_beta   90.00
_cell.angle_gamma   90.00
#
_symmetry.space_group_name_H-M   'P 1'
#
loop_
_entity.id
_entity.type
_entity.pdbx_description
1 polymer ?
#
loop_
_entity_poly.entity_id
_entity_poly.type
_entity_poly.pdbx_seq_one_letter_code
_entity_poly.pdbx_strand_id
1 'polypeptide(L)'
;NLHIFSFQDKDECLIGSHQCSRHSQCINTEGSYTCRCLDEYFGNGRTCQPRRAPQSKAAMYFNYKLSKRTKSQCPSNITAQKKELKTFN
;
A
#
# COMPACT_ATOMS: atom_id res chain seq x y z
N ASN A 1 -43.87 32.38 1.65
CA ASN A 1 -43.01 31.49 2.44
C ASN A 1 -42.14 30.67 1.52
N LEU A 2 -41.00 31.24 1.13
CA LEU A 2 -40.00 30.52 0.35
C LEU A 2 -39.26 29.59 1.33
N HIS A 3 -39.50 28.29 1.26
CA HIS A 3 -38.68 27.32 1.95
C HIS A 3 -37.32 27.27 1.26
N ILE A 4 -36.43 28.17 1.67
CA ILE A 4 -34.99 28.11 1.37
C ILE A 4 -34.43 27.00 2.27
N PHE A 5 -34.67 25.74 1.91
CA PHE A 5 -33.76 24.69 2.33
C PHE A 5 -32.54 24.82 1.43
N SER A 6 -31.56 25.63 1.86
CA SER A 6 -30.20 25.42 1.38
C SER A 6 -29.81 24.03 1.86
N PHE A 7 -29.93 23.04 0.96
CA PHE A 7 -29.34 21.73 1.19
C PHE A 7 -27.84 21.94 1.15
N GLN A 8 -27.28 22.32 2.30
CA GLN A 8 -25.84 22.48 2.41
C GLN A 8 -25.23 21.09 2.29
N ASP A 9 -24.44 20.92 1.25
CA ASP A 9 -23.67 19.72 1.02
C ASP A 9 -22.84 19.38 2.26
N LYS A 10 -22.87 18.11 2.67
CA LYS A 10 -22.07 17.63 3.78
C LYS A 10 -20.75 17.16 3.23
N ASP A 11 -19.67 17.89 3.52
CA ASP A 11 -18.36 17.45 3.09
C ASP A 11 -17.87 16.25 3.93
N GLU A 12 -18.08 15.03 3.44
CA GLU A 12 -17.66 13.81 4.11
C GLU A 12 -16.13 13.68 4.23
N CYS A 13 -15.38 14.40 3.39
CA CYS A 13 -13.93 14.44 3.44
C CYS A 13 -13.44 15.26 4.65
N LEU A 14 -14.09 16.39 4.94
CA LEU A 14 -13.75 17.24 6.08
C LEU A 14 -14.15 16.61 7.42
N ILE A 15 -15.32 15.97 7.48
CA ILE A 15 -15.81 15.36 8.74
C ILE A 15 -15.31 13.92 8.94
N GLY A 16 -14.63 13.34 7.95
CA GLY A 16 -14.06 12.00 8.02
C GLY A 16 -15.08 10.85 8.00
N SER A 17 -16.29 11.08 7.49
CA SER A 17 -17.34 10.05 7.38
C SER A 17 -17.26 9.23 6.08
N HIS A 18 -16.24 9.46 5.26
CA HIS A 18 -16.01 8.75 4.01
C HIS A 18 -15.49 7.32 4.20
N GLN A 19 -15.64 6.47 3.19
CA GLN A 19 -15.15 5.08 3.17
C GLN A 19 -13.94 4.87 2.24
N CYS A 20 -13.23 5.94 1.90
CA CYS A 20 -12.00 5.86 1.11
C CYS A 20 -10.92 5.02 1.81
N SER A 21 -10.10 4.33 1.00
CA SER A 21 -8.91 3.63 1.48
C SER A 21 -7.94 4.59 2.19
N ARG A 22 -7.14 4.07 3.12
CA ARG A 22 -6.00 4.84 3.68
C ARG A 22 -4.94 5.21 2.64
N HIS A 23 -4.94 4.54 1.48
CA HIS A 23 -4.03 4.85 0.36
C HIS A 23 -4.79 5.55 -0.79
N SER A 24 -5.83 6.31 -0.48
CA SER A 24 -6.52 7.17 -1.43
C SER A 24 -6.77 8.56 -0.85
N GLN A 25 -7.05 9.50 -1.75
CA GLN A 25 -7.53 10.83 -1.47
C GLN A 25 -9.06 10.84 -1.56
N CYS A 26 -9.72 11.42 -0.56
CA CYS A 26 -11.13 11.78 -0.61
C CYS A 26 -11.30 13.09 -1.38
N ILE A 27 -12.26 13.15 -2.29
CA ILE A 27 -12.59 14.32 -3.10
C ILE A 27 -14.08 14.59 -2.94
N ASN A 28 -14.43 15.68 -2.25
CA ASN A 28 -15.81 16.07 -2.04
C ASN A 28 -16.48 16.49 -3.36
N THR A 29 -17.76 16.19 -3.51
CA THR A 29 -18.58 16.54 -4.67
C THR A 29 -19.96 16.97 -4.19
N GLU A 30 -20.70 17.75 -4.97
CA GLU A 30 -22.04 18.15 -4.54
C GLU A 30 -22.96 16.92 -4.36
N GLY A 31 -23.42 16.70 -3.13
CA GLY A 31 -24.28 15.61 -2.71
C GLY A 31 -23.57 14.28 -2.44
N SER A 32 -22.24 14.20 -2.52
CA SER A 32 -21.48 12.95 -2.34
C SER A 32 -19.96 13.15 -2.24
N TYR A 33 -19.19 12.07 -2.33
CA TYR A 33 -17.74 12.13 -2.47
C TYR A 33 -17.23 11.01 -3.37
N THR A 34 -16.03 11.22 -3.93
CA THR A 34 -15.30 10.20 -4.67
C THR A 34 -13.96 9.89 -4.00
N CYS A 35 -13.42 8.70 -4.26
CA CYS A 35 -12.13 8.28 -3.72
C CYS A 35 -11.17 8.02 -4.89
N ARG A 36 -9.96 8.56 -4.83
CA ARG A 36 -8.92 8.35 -5.85
C ARG A 36 -7.67 7.77 -5.21
N CYS A 37 -7.22 6.59 -5.63
CA CYS A 37 -5.98 6.01 -5.11
C CYS A 37 -4.80 6.99 -5.28
N LEU A 38 -3.91 7.02 -4.28
CA LEU A 38 -2.66 7.79 -4.34
C LEU A 38 -1.74 7.23 -5.43
N ASP A 39 -0.73 8.02 -5.78
CA ASP A 39 0.32 7.60 -6.69
C ASP A 39 0.99 6.31 -6.20
N GLU A 40 1.45 5.47 -7.12
CA GLU A 40 1.93 4.11 -6.85
C GLU A 40 0.86 3.12 -6.35
N TYR A 41 -0.42 3.51 -6.27
CA TYR A 41 -1.53 2.60 -6.00
C TYR A 41 -2.52 2.53 -7.18
N PHE A 42 -3.29 1.44 -7.24
CA PHE A 42 -4.36 1.23 -8.22
C PHE A 42 -5.57 0.55 -7.58
N GLY A 43 -6.76 0.77 -8.16
CA GLY A 43 -8.03 0.23 -7.66
C GLY A 43 -9.16 1.24 -7.79
N ASN A 44 -10.22 1.07 -7.00
CA ASN A 44 -11.45 1.88 -7.09
C ASN A 44 -11.52 3.01 -6.03
N GLY A 45 -10.40 3.33 -5.37
CA GLY A 45 -10.33 4.36 -4.33
C GLY A 45 -10.82 3.92 -2.95
N ARG A 46 -11.76 2.98 -2.85
CA ARG A 46 -12.14 2.33 -1.57
C ARG A 46 -11.17 1.18 -1.24
N THR A 47 -10.72 0.48 -2.28
CA THR A 47 -9.67 -0.52 -2.23
C THR A 47 -8.53 -0.08 -3.15
N CYS A 48 -7.34 0.06 -2.58
CA CYS A 48 -6.14 0.47 -3.31
C CYS A 48 -5.00 -0.53 -3.03
N GLN A 49 -4.42 -1.06 -4.10
CA GLN A 49 -3.30 -2.02 -4.08
C GLN A 49 -2.02 -1.34 -4.58
N PRO A 50 -0.84 -1.63 -4.01
CA PRO A 50 0.41 -1.05 -4.50
C PRO A 50 0.75 -1.59 -5.90
N ARG A 51 1.14 -0.72 -6.82
CA ARG A 51 1.53 -1.07 -8.20
C ARG A 51 2.77 -1.96 -8.26
N ARG A 52 3.69 -1.79 -7.31
CA ARG A 52 4.94 -2.56 -7.22
C ARG A 52 4.90 -3.65 -6.13
N ALA A 53 3.72 -4.00 -5.62
CA ALA A 53 3.61 -5.15 -4.72
C ALA A 53 3.86 -6.45 -5.50
N PRO A 54 4.56 -7.44 -4.90
CA PRO A 54 4.60 -8.78 -5.48
C PRO A 54 3.17 -9.29 -5.63
N GLN A 55 2.75 -9.56 -6.87
CA GLN A 55 1.39 -9.96 -7.19
C GLN A 55 1.00 -11.33 -6.61
N SER A 56 1.96 -12.08 -6.04
CA SER A 56 1.72 -13.35 -5.37
C SER A 56 2.57 -13.52 -4.12
N LYS A 57 2.04 -14.29 -3.15
CA LYS A 57 2.79 -14.75 -1.97
C LYS A 57 4.06 -15.50 -2.36
N ALA A 58 4.02 -16.25 -3.47
CA ALA A 58 5.17 -16.96 -4.00
C ALA A 58 6.27 -15.98 -4.45
N ALA A 59 5.94 -14.92 -5.19
CA ALA A 59 6.89 -13.89 -5.59
C ALA A 59 7.47 -13.14 -4.38
N MET A 60 6.63 -12.82 -3.38
CA MET A 60 7.10 -12.26 -2.12
C MET A 60 8.09 -13.18 -1.40
N TYR A 61 7.75 -14.47 -1.27
CA TYR A 61 8.59 -15.47 -0.61
C TYR A 61 9.90 -15.72 -1.37
N PHE A 62 9.85 -15.73 -2.70
CA PHE A 62 11.02 -15.84 -3.56
C PHE A 62 11.98 -14.66 -3.34
N ASN A 63 11.47 -13.42 -3.36
CA ASN A 63 12.27 -12.23 -3.08
C ASN A 63 12.84 -12.22 -1.66
N TYR A 64 12.07 -12.71 -0.67
CA TYR A 64 12.58 -12.90 0.70
C TYR A 64 13.72 -13.92 0.75
N LYS A 65 13.64 -15.03 0.01
CA LYS A 65 14.75 -16.00 -0.08
C LYS A 65 15.96 -15.42 -0.81
N LEU A 66 15.76 -14.61 -1.85
CA LEU A 66 16.84 -13.90 -2.54
C LEU A 66 17.53 -12.87 -1.64
N SER A 67 16.78 -12.08 -0.87
CA SER A 67 17.36 -11.09 0.07
C SER A 67 18.16 -11.72 1.20
N LYS A 68 17.91 -13.00 1.51
CA LYS A 68 18.74 -13.80 2.43
C LYS A 68 19.98 -14.38 1.76
N ARG A 69 19.98 -14.59 0.44
CA ARG A 69 21.14 -15.02 -0.36
C ARG A 69 22.08 -13.86 -0.68
N THR A 70 21.60 -12.64 -0.83
CA THR A 70 22.48 -11.47 -1.06
C THR A 70 23.32 -11.09 0.18
N LYS A 71 23.01 -11.63 1.37
CA LYS A 71 23.90 -11.58 2.54
C LYS A 71 25.13 -12.51 2.42
N SER A 72 25.23 -13.34 1.38
CA SER A 72 26.38 -14.22 1.14
C SER A 72 27.23 -13.82 -0.07
N GLN A 73 27.05 -12.62 -0.63
CA GLN A 73 28.01 -12.11 -1.59
C GLN A 73 29.14 -11.41 -0.81
N CYS A 74 30.16 -12.17 -0.40
CA CYS A 74 31.45 -11.54 -0.16
C CYS A 74 31.84 -10.81 -1.46
N PRO A 75 32.27 -9.53 -1.41
CA PRO A 75 32.95 -8.94 -2.54
C PRO A 75 34.15 -9.84 -2.85
N SER A 76 34.38 -10.10 -4.15
CA SER A 76 35.48 -10.91 -4.64
C SER A 76 36.81 -10.23 -4.31
N ASN A 77 37.28 -10.42 -3.07
CA ASN A 77 38.66 -10.41 -2.58
C ASN A 77 38.66 -10.35 -1.03
N ILE A 78 39.57 -11.13 -0.42
CA ILE A 78 39.90 -11.24 1.02
C ILE A 78 39.24 -12.41 1.77
N THR A 79 39.97 -13.55 1.73
CA THR A 79 40.21 -14.57 2.78
C THR A 79 39.06 -15.06 3.70
N ALA A 80 38.62 -16.29 3.41
CA ALA A 80 38.12 -17.36 4.29
C ALA A 80 37.75 -17.05 5.76
N GLN A 81 36.46 -17.19 6.10
CA GLN A 81 36.00 -17.67 7.41
C GLN A 81 34.76 -18.56 7.24
N LYS A 82 34.95 -19.85 7.54
CA LYS A 82 33.95 -20.93 7.58
C LYS A 82 33.11 -20.78 8.86
N LYS A 83 31.77 -20.83 8.80
CA LYS A 83 30.94 -21.13 9.99
C LYS A 83 29.58 -21.77 9.67
N GLU A 84 29.61 -23.10 9.76
CA GLU A 84 28.63 -24.05 10.30
C GLU A 84 27.11 -23.80 10.13
N LEU A 85 26.49 -24.70 9.36
CA LEU A 85 25.07 -25.06 9.47
C LEU A 85 24.84 -25.65 10.88
N LYS A 86 24.11 -24.94 11.75
CA LYS A 86 23.46 -25.59 12.89
C LYS A 86 22.04 -25.99 12.47
N THR A 87 21.84 -27.29 12.58
CA THR A 87 20.61 -28.08 12.47
C THR A 87 19.43 -27.44 13.18
N PHE A 88 18.23 -27.57 12.60
CA PHE A 88 16.97 -27.49 13.33
C PHE A 88 16.37 -28.89 13.36
N ASN A 89 16.19 -29.40 14.58
CA ASN A 89 15.33 -30.54 14.90
C ASN A 89 13.88 -30.26 14.50
#